data_AF-A0A1V3XAH6-F1
#
_entry.id   AF-A0A1V3XAH6-F1
#
_cell.length_a   1.000
_cell.length_b   1.000
_cell.length_c   1.000
_cell.angle_alpha   90.00
_cell.angle_beta   90.00
_cell.angle_gamma   90.00
#
_symmetry.space_group_name_H-M   'P 1'
#
loop_
_entity.id
_entity.type
_entity.pdbx_description
1 polymer ?
#
loop_
_entity_poly.entity_id
_entity_poly.type
_entity_poly.pdbx_seq_one_letter_code
_entity_poly.pdbx_strand_id
1 'polypeptide(L)'
;MDLLTAPGGLLDRVSVEGTALERILAPGGLADRLLAEDGPVERMFAEDGIVERMFAEDGVIDKLLAKNGPLEQFTEAAEILSRLAPAVETLTPTADTLESAVDRLNRMINSLSAITERIPRRRSTRPPARSKRNMDQDPVDQ
;
A
#
# COMPACT_ATOMS: atom_id res chain seq x y z
N MET A 1 -41.08 0.51 12.67
CA MET A 1 -40.21 1.06 13.73
C MET A 1 -39.76 2.42 13.25
N ASP A 2 -40.19 3.47 13.92
CA ASP A 2 -39.90 4.86 13.54
C ASP A 2 -38.46 5.21 13.95
N LEU A 3 -37.58 5.43 12.97
CA LEU A 3 -36.15 5.71 13.20
C LEU A 3 -35.92 7.09 13.85
N LEU A 4 -36.96 7.93 13.89
CA LEU A 4 -36.89 9.26 14.49
C LEU A 4 -36.86 9.18 16.02
N THR A 5 -37.70 8.32 16.62
CA THR A 5 -37.92 8.20 18.07
C THR A 5 -37.34 6.94 18.70
N ALA A 6 -36.78 6.02 17.90
CA ALA A 6 -36.09 4.84 18.42
C ALA A 6 -34.88 5.23 19.29
N PRO A 7 -34.52 4.43 20.32
CA PRO A 7 -33.26 4.60 21.05
C PRO A 7 -32.06 4.58 20.10
N GLY A 8 -31.19 5.59 20.14
CA GLY A 8 -30.10 5.81 19.18
C GLY A 8 -30.52 6.39 17.82
N GLY A 9 -31.81 6.71 17.67
CA GLY A 9 -32.41 7.35 16.50
C GLY A 9 -32.04 8.83 16.39
N LEU A 10 -32.53 9.49 15.35
CA LEU A 10 -32.11 10.85 15.01
C LEU A 10 -32.38 11.85 16.14
N LEU A 11 -33.51 11.74 16.85
CA LEU A 11 -33.81 12.62 17.98
C LEU A 11 -32.90 12.37 19.18
N ASP A 12 -32.52 11.12 19.43
CA ASP A 12 -31.62 10.77 20.54
C ASP A 12 -30.22 11.33 20.29
N ARG A 13 -29.73 11.25 19.04
CA ARG A 13 -28.44 11.84 18.63
C ARG A 13 -28.45 13.36 18.67
N VAL A 14 -29.51 13.98 18.15
CA VAL A 14 -29.70 15.43 18.21
C VAL A 14 -29.78 15.91 19.67
N SER A 15 -30.35 15.12 20.57
CA SER A 15 -30.40 15.45 22.00
C SER A 15 -29.03 15.34 22.69
N VAL A 16 -28.17 14.42 22.26
CA VAL A 16 -26.78 14.27 22.75
C VAL A 16 -25.86 15.36 22.18
N GLU A 17 -26.04 15.73 20.92
CA GLU A 17 -25.31 16.80 20.22
C GLU A 17 -25.94 18.19 20.42
N GLY A 18 -26.96 18.29 21.29
CA GLY A 18 -27.81 19.47 21.46
C GLY A 18 -27.03 20.78 21.53
N THR A 19 -25.87 20.80 22.18
CA THR A 19 -25.00 22.00 22.28
C THR A 19 -24.43 22.50 20.94
N ALA A 20 -24.10 21.62 20.01
CA ALA A 20 -23.56 21.99 18.70
C ALA A 20 -24.69 22.43 17.77
N LEU A 21 -25.81 21.70 17.80
CA LEU A 21 -26.99 22.03 16.99
C LEU A 21 -27.63 23.34 17.47
N GLU A 22 -27.75 23.54 18.78
CA GLU A 22 -28.19 24.79 19.40
C GLU A 22 -27.30 25.96 18.97
N ARG A 23 -25.97 25.80 18.90
CA ARG A 23 -25.08 26.90 18.47
C ARG A 23 -25.19 27.22 16.98
N ILE A 24 -25.54 26.23 16.15
CA ILE A 24 -25.78 26.43 14.72
C ILE A 24 -27.08 27.19 14.50
N LEU A 25 -28.14 26.81 15.23
CA LEU A 25 -29.51 27.32 15.09
C LEU A 25 -29.83 28.49 16.02
N ALA A 26 -28.95 28.82 16.96
CA ALA A 26 -29.10 29.98 17.82
C ALA A 26 -29.18 31.26 16.96
N PRO A 27 -29.92 32.28 17.42
CA PRO A 27 -29.96 33.57 16.74
C PRO A 27 -28.56 34.16 16.51
N GLY A 28 -28.26 34.57 15.28
CA GLY A 28 -26.92 35.03 14.85
C GLY A 28 -25.86 33.92 14.74
N GLY A 29 -26.29 32.66 14.84
CA GLY A 29 -25.51 31.45 14.72
C GLY A 29 -25.08 31.15 13.28
N LEU A 30 -24.56 29.95 13.05
CA LEU A 30 -24.03 29.57 11.74
C LEU A 30 -25.13 29.48 10.66
N ALA A 31 -26.31 28.97 10.99
CA ALA A 31 -27.42 28.90 10.07
C ALA A 31 -27.84 30.30 9.60
N ASP A 32 -28.03 31.22 10.54
CA ASP A 32 -28.40 32.61 10.25
C ASP A 32 -27.36 33.32 9.38
N ARG A 33 -26.06 33.08 9.60
CA ARG A 33 -24.99 33.69 8.78
C ARG A 33 -24.89 33.10 7.38
N LEU A 34 -25.18 31.80 7.23
CA LEU A 34 -25.17 31.13 5.93
C LEU A 34 -26.35 31.60 5.06
N LEU A 35 -27.51 31.80 5.70
CA LEU A 35 -28.77 32.20 5.08
C LEU A 35 -29.03 33.71 5.13
N ALA A 36 -28.06 34.49 5.63
CA ALA A 36 -28.15 35.94 5.63
C ALA A 36 -28.23 36.47 4.19
N GLU A 37 -28.73 37.70 4.04
CA GLU A 37 -28.65 38.46 2.80
C GLU A 37 -27.18 38.58 2.37
N ASP A 38 -26.89 38.34 1.08
CA ASP A 38 -25.53 38.16 0.53
C ASP A 38 -24.69 37.05 1.21
N GLY A 39 -25.34 36.17 1.95
CA GLY A 39 -24.74 35.03 2.60
C GLY A 39 -24.18 34.01 1.59
N PRO A 40 -23.29 33.10 2.03
CA PRO A 40 -22.73 32.07 1.16
C PRO A 40 -23.77 31.23 0.42
N VAL A 41 -24.90 30.89 1.09
CA VAL A 41 -25.97 30.12 0.45
C VAL A 41 -26.65 30.96 -0.62
N GLU A 42 -27.09 32.18 -0.29
CA GLU A 42 -27.73 33.08 -1.25
C GLU A 42 -26.85 33.30 -2.48
N ARG A 43 -25.55 33.58 -2.28
CA ARG A 43 -24.59 33.77 -3.38
C ARG A 43 -24.36 32.53 -4.26
N MET A 44 -24.57 31.33 -3.72
CA MET A 44 -24.47 30.10 -4.50
C MET A 44 -25.69 29.89 -5.41
N PHE A 45 -26.86 30.35 -4.98
CA PHE A 45 -28.13 30.25 -5.70
C PHE A 45 -28.50 31.51 -6.49
N ALA A 46 -27.76 32.61 -6.30
CA ALA A 46 -27.89 33.83 -7.08
C ALA A 46 -27.66 33.58 -8.60
N GLU A 47 -28.05 34.56 -9.42
CA GLU A 47 -27.77 34.57 -10.86
C GLU A 47 -26.26 34.43 -11.12
N ASP A 48 -25.88 33.58 -12.08
CA ASP A 48 -24.49 33.12 -12.32
C ASP A 48 -23.80 32.44 -11.11
N GLY A 49 -24.58 32.07 -10.09
CA GLY A 49 -24.13 31.34 -8.93
C GLY A 49 -23.62 29.94 -9.26
N ILE A 50 -22.89 29.34 -8.32
CA ILE A 50 -22.27 28.03 -8.52
C ILE A 50 -23.34 26.97 -8.83
N VAL A 51 -24.49 27.02 -8.13
CA VAL A 51 -25.58 26.08 -8.34
C VAL A 51 -26.18 26.28 -9.73
N GLU A 52 -26.52 27.51 -10.10
CA GLU A 52 -27.10 27.80 -11.42
C GLU A 52 -26.19 27.30 -12.54
N ARG A 53 -24.89 27.59 -12.51
CA ARG A 53 -23.93 27.12 -13.53
C ARG A 53 -23.76 25.59 -13.57
N MET A 54 -23.97 24.91 -12.44
CA MET A 54 -23.90 23.45 -12.39
C MET A 54 -25.11 22.81 -13.08
N PHE A 55 -26.29 23.41 -12.93
CA PHE A 55 -27.57 22.94 -13.48
C PHE A 55 -27.99 23.62 -14.79
N ALA A 56 -27.26 24.63 -15.25
CA ALA A 56 -27.45 25.26 -16.55
C ALA A 56 -27.33 24.22 -17.67
N GLU A 57 -27.94 24.51 -18.81
CA GLU A 57 -27.82 23.71 -20.02
C GLU A 57 -26.34 23.59 -20.44
N ASP A 58 -25.90 22.37 -20.75
CA ASP A 58 -24.47 22.04 -20.94
C ASP A 58 -23.58 22.38 -19.71
N GLY A 59 -24.19 22.45 -18.53
CA GLY A 59 -23.55 22.67 -17.25
C GLY A 59 -22.72 21.47 -16.80
N VAL A 60 -22.21 21.56 -15.57
CA VAL A 60 -21.35 20.51 -15.00
C VAL A 60 -22.13 19.20 -14.84
N ILE A 61 -23.35 19.27 -14.33
CA ILE A 61 -24.19 18.10 -14.08
C ILE A 61 -24.55 17.42 -15.40
N ASP A 62 -24.97 18.19 -16.41
CA ASP A 62 -25.29 17.68 -17.75
C ASP A 62 -24.09 16.98 -18.40
N LYS A 63 -22.90 17.60 -18.35
CA LYS A 63 -21.67 17.00 -18.92
C LYS A 63 -21.26 15.71 -18.21
N LEU A 64 -21.43 15.64 -16.90
CA LEU A 64 -21.11 14.45 -16.12
C LEU A 64 -22.10 13.31 -16.40
N LEU A 65 -23.38 13.63 -16.54
CA LEU A 65 -24.47 12.68 -16.79
C LEU A 65 -24.72 12.40 -18.28
N ALA A 66 -23.99 13.07 -19.17
CA ALA A 66 -24.07 12.83 -20.60
C ALA A 66 -23.82 11.35 -20.93
N LYS A 67 -24.47 10.86 -21.99
CA LYS A 67 -24.29 9.48 -22.44
C LYS A 67 -22.85 9.25 -22.91
N ASN A 68 -22.23 8.15 -22.48
CA ASN A 68 -20.80 7.88 -22.59
C ASN A 68 -19.94 8.96 -21.92
N GLY A 69 -20.51 9.69 -20.97
CA GLY A 69 -19.87 10.77 -20.24
C GLY A 69 -18.88 10.25 -19.19
N PRO A 70 -18.25 11.17 -18.46
CA PRO A 70 -17.23 10.83 -17.48
C PRO A 70 -17.71 9.88 -16.38
N LEU A 71 -18.97 10.00 -15.94
CA LEU A 71 -19.51 9.11 -14.90
C LEU A 71 -19.65 7.68 -15.40
N GLU A 72 -20.14 7.47 -16.62
CA GLU A 72 -20.28 6.14 -17.21
C GLU A 72 -18.91 5.49 -17.41
N GLN A 73 -17.92 6.25 -17.92
CA GLN A 73 -16.53 5.79 -18.05
C GLN A 73 -15.91 5.42 -16.70
N PHE A 74 -16.18 6.21 -15.66
CA PHE A 74 -15.70 5.92 -14.32
C PHE A 74 -16.33 4.64 -13.76
N THR A 75 -17.64 4.44 -13.95
CA THR A 75 -18.34 3.21 -13.55
C THR A 75 -17.78 1.98 -14.27
N GLU A 76 -17.52 2.08 -15.58
CA GLU A 76 -16.90 1.01 -16.35
C GLU A 76 -15.49 0.68 -15.84
N ALA A 77 -14.67 1.72 -15.60
CA ALA A 77 -13.33 1.54 -15.04
C ALA A 77 -13.39 0.89 -13.63
N ALA A 78 -14.33 1.30 -12.79
CA ALA A 78 -14.53 0.71 -11.47
C ALA A 78 -14.90 -0.78 -11.58
N GLU A 79 -15.76 -1.15 -12.53
CA GLU A 79 -16.12 -2.55 -12.77
C GLU A 79 -14.90 -3.38 -13.23
N ILE A 80 -14.10 -2.84 -14.14
CA ILE A 80 -12.84 -3.49 -14.58
C ILE A 80 -11.91 -3.72 -13.38
N LEU A 81 -11.74 -2.71 -12.53
CA LEU A 81 -10.90 -2.82 -11.34
C LEU A 81 -11.46 -3.83 -10.33
N SER A 82 -12.77 -3.88 -10.13
CA SER A 82 -13.42 -4.89 -9.28
C SER A 82 -13.20 -6.31 -9.81
N ARG A 83 -13.15 -6.50 -11.13
CA ARG A 83 -12.81 -7.80 -11.75
C ARG A 83 -11.31 -8.12 -11.66
N LEU A 84 -10.46 -7.11 -11.65
CA LEU A 84 -9.00 -7.27 -11.57
C LEU A 84 -8.52 -7.57 -10.14
N ALA A 85 -9.18 -7.04 -9.11
CA ALA A 85 -8.85 -7.24 -7.71
C ALA A 85 -8.62 -8.73 -7.33
N PRO A 86 -9.55 -9.67 -7.61
CA PRO A 86 -9.33 -11.07 -7.28
C PRO A 86 -8.21 -11.71 -8.13
N ALA A 87 -8.03 -11.29 -9.39
CA ALA A 87 -6.94 -11.81 -10.22
C ALA A 87 -5.57 -11.45 -9.63
N VAL A 88 -5.40 -10.24 -9.10
CA VAL A 88 -4.18 -9.84 -8.40
C VAL A 88 -3.97 -10.66 -7.12
N GLU A 89 -5.04 -10.93 -6.36
CA GLU A 89 -4.96 -11.76 -5.16
C GLU A 89 -4.51 -13.20 -5.48
N THR A 90 -4.95 -13.76 -6.60
CA THR A 90 -4.48 -15.08 -7.06
C THR A 90 -3.02 -15.10 -7.53
N LEU A 91 -2.43 -13.94 -7.84
CA LEU A 91 -1.02 -13.82 -8.20
C LEU A 91 -0.10 -13.70 -6.98
N THR A 92 -0.63 -13.31 -5.81
CA THR A 92 0.17 -13.23 -4.57
C THR A 92 0.91 -14.53 -4.25
N PRO A 93 0.26 -15.73 -4.26
CA PRO A 93 0.97 -16.98 -4.00
C PRO A 93 2.05 -17.28 -5.04
N THR A 94 1.86 -16.87 -6.30
CA THR A 94 2.88 -17.07 -7.34
C THR A 94 4.11 -16.22 -7.09
N ALA A 95 3.94 -14.97 -6.62
CA ALA A 95 5.04 -14.14 -6.19
C ALA A 95 5.79 -14.75 -4.99
N ASP A 96 5.06 -15.25 -3.98
CA ASP A 96 5.66 -15.91 -2.81
C ASP A 96 6.45 -17.18 -3.17
N THR A 97 5.95 -17.96 -4.14
CA THR A 97 6.67 -19.15 -4.63
C THR A 97 7.95 -18.78 -5.38
N LEU A 98 7.93 -17.68 -6.13
CA LEU A 98 9.11 -17.18 -6.83
C LEU A 98 10.16 -16.67 -5.85
N GLU A 99 9.74 -15.92 -4.82
CA GLU A 99 10.61 -15.48 -3.73
C GLU A 99 11.28 -16.68 -3.04
N SER A 100 10.49 -17.69 -2.69
CA SER A 100 10.99 -18.94 -2.09
C SER A 100 11.98 -19.68 -3.00
N ALA A 101 11.77 -19.67 -4.32
CA ALA A 101 12.67 -20.30 -5.28
C ALA A 101 14.00 -19.54 -5.41
N VAL A 102 13.95 -18.20 -5.44
CA VAL A 102 15.13 -17.33 -5.47
C VAL A 102 15.97 -17.50 -4.20
N ASP A 103 15.34 -17.59 -3.04
CA ASP A 103 16.02 -17.85 -1.76
C ASP A 103 16.75 -19.18 -1.75
N ARG A 104 16.11 -20.24 -2.25
CA ARG A 104 16.74 -21.56 -2.39
C ARG A 104 17.93 -21.50 -3.34
N LEU A 105 17.78 -20.81 -4.47
CA LEU A 105 18.87 -20.62 -5.43
C LEU A 105 20.05 -19.87 -4.79
N ASN A 106 19.79 -18.80 -4.05
CA ASN A 106 20.82 -18.02 -3.39
C ASN A 106 21.58 -18.84 -2.33
N ARG A 107 20.86 -19.68 -1.55
CA ARG A 107 21.48 -20.61 -0.60
C ARG A 107 22.38 -21.64 -1.29
N MET A 108 21.98 -22.16 -2.45
CA MET A 108 22.79 -23.09 -3.24
C MET A 108 24.05 -22.41 -3.79
N ILE A 109 23.92 -21.20 -4.32
CA ILE A 109 25.05 -20.40 -4.82
C ILE A 109 26.07 -20.16 -3.70
N ASN A 110 25.61 -19.75 -2.51
CA ASN A 110 26.48 -19.54 -1.36
C ASN A 110 27.18 -20.83 -0.91
N SER A 111 26.48 -21.97 -0.94
CA SER A 111 27.07 -23.28 -0.65
C SER A 111 28.15 -23.67 -1.66
N LEU A 112 27.90 -23.46 -2.97
CA LEU A 112 28.88 -23.72 -4.04
C LEU A 112 30.10 -22.78 -3.94
N SER A 113 29.88 -21.51 -3.57
CA SER A 113 30.95 -20.54 -3.31
C SER A 113 31.85 -21.02 -2.16
N ALA A 114 31.26 -21.50 -1.06
CA ALA A 114 32.00 -22.02 0.09
C ALA A 114 32.81 -23.29 -0.22
N ILE A 115 32.32 -24.17 -1.11
CA ILE A 115 33.07 -25.35 -1.57
C ILE A 115 34.28 -24.93 -2.41
N THR A 116 34.12 -23.91 -3.24
CA THR A 116 35.19 -23.36 -4.09
C THR A 116 36.31 -22.73 -3.24
N GLU A 117 35.97 -22.00 -2.19
CA GLU A 117 36.94 -21.46 -1.22
C GLU A 117 37.64 -22.55 -0.39
N ARG A 118 36.96 -23.69 -0.19
CA ARG A 118 37.46 -24.82 0.61
C ARG A 118 38.29 -25.82 -0.19
N ILE A 119 38.49 -25.62 -1.50
CA ILE A 119 39.48 -26.40 -2.26
C ILE A 119 40.86 -26.11 -1.67
N PRO A 120 41.51 -27.07 -1.00
CA PRO A 120 42.80 -26.83 -0.40
C PRO A 120 43.78 -26.56 -1.54
N ARG A 121 44.27 -25.32 -1.67
CA ARG A 121 45.52 -25.02 -2.35
C ARG A 121 46.54 -25.98 -1.74
N ARG A 122 46.89 -27.03 -2.48
CA ARG A 122 47.83 -28.07 -2.07
C ARG A 122 49.03 -27.39 -1.44
N ARG A 123 49.08 -27.39 -0.11
CA ARG A 123 50.24 -26.99 0.66
C ARG A 123 51.30 -28.02 0.29
N SER A 124 52.28 -27.60 -0.50
CA SER A 124 53.47 -28.39 -0.78
C SER A 124 54.21 -28.60 0.54
N THR A 125 53.77 -29.57 1.33
CA THR A 125 54.50 -30.05 2.51
C THR A 125 55.55 -31.01 2.00
N ARG A 126 56.73 -30.46 1.69
CA ARG A 126 57.95 -31.21 1.40
C ARG A 126 58.47 -31.82 2.72
N PRO A 127 58.49 -33.15 2.90
CA PRO A 127 59.08 -33.78 4.09
C PRO A 127 60.62 -33.84 3.97
N PRO A 128 61.35 -34.01 5.09
CA PRO A 128 62.79 -33.78 5.16
C PRO A 128 63.59 -34.95 4.57
N ALA A 129 64.61 -34.65 3.76
CA ALA A 129 65.55 -35.65 3.28
C ALA A 129 66.54 -36.03 4.40
N ARG A 130 66.28 -37.19 5.01
CA ARG A 130 67.19 -37.91 5.90
C ARG A 130 68.40 -38.40 5.08
N SER A 131 69.51 -37.69 5.13
CA SER A 131 70.79 -38.17 4.59
C SER A 131 71.57 -38.88 5.69
N LYS A 132 71.63 -40.21 5.62
CA LYS A 132 72.60 -41.06 6.33
C LYS A 132 73.87 -41.14 5.46
N ARG A 133 75.01 -40.67 5.98
CA ARG A 133 76.40 -41.00 5.59
C ARG A 133 77.33 -40.09 6.42
N ASN A 134 78.37 -40.51 7.14
CA ASN A 134 79.44 -41.50 6.93
C ASN A 134 79.79 -42.09 8.32
N MET A 135 80.15 -43.37 8.53
CA MET A 135 81.28 -44.15 7.99
C MET A 135 82.64 -43.55 8.38
N ASP A 136 83.18 -44.04 9.50
CA ASP A 136 84.58 -44.45 9.70
C ASP A 136 84.56 -45.38 10.93
N GLN A 137 84.95 -46.66 10.80
CA GLN A 137 86.34 -47.15 10.89
C GLN A 137 86.91 -46.77 12.27
N ASP A 138 87.26 -47.69 13.17
CA ASP A 138 88.09 -48.87 12.92
C ASP A 138 88.08 -49.84 14.13
N PRO A 139 88.76 -51.01 14.04
CA PRO A 139 88.48 -52.20 14.82
C PRO A 139 89.51 -52.44 15.94
N VAL A 140 89.41 -53.64 16.52
CA VAL A 140 90.50 -54.48 17.03
C VAL A 140 90.62 -54.60 18.57
N ASP A 141 90.21 -55.79 19.00
CA ASP A 141 90.79 -56.72 19.98
C ASP A 141 91.12 -56.28 21.41
N GLN A 142 90.40 -56.85 22.38
CA GLN A 142 90.81 -58.11 23.06
C GLN A 142 89.66 -58.67 23.90
#